data_AF-A0A7Y2Z762-F1
#
_entry.id   AF-A0A7Y2Z762-F1
#
_cell.length_a   1.000
_cell.length_b   1.000
_cell.length_c   1.000
_cell.angle_alpha   90.00
_cell.angle_beta   90.00
_cell.angle_gamma   90.00
#
_symmetry.space_group_name_H-M   'P 1'
#
loop_
_entity.id
_entity.type
_entity.pdbx_description
1 polymer ?
#
loop_
_entity_poly.entity_id
_entity_poly.type
_entity_poly.pdbx_seq_one_letter_code
_entity_poly.pdbx_strand_id
1 'polypeptide(L)'
;MKATYSKLKLWVIAAFFALGSCGPVIFSSRPSAPPPPWFYPNRVETVRYVYFPDYLIYYDLTFGNYIYLENGIWITVNILPPRFNTVNLRRSRYIRIDNYFGDRIDVYHRDYRSNRGRSNRTTSGRRNQIP
;
A
#
# COMPACT_ATOMS: atom_id res chain seq x y z
N MET A 1 -8.99 22.34 64.36
CA MET A 1 -8.00 21.73 63.43
C MET A 1 -8.54 20.54 62.62
N LYS A 2 -9.37 19.63 63.17
CA LYS A 2 -9.93 18.47 62.44
C LYS A 2 -10.90 18.83 61.28
N ALA A 3 -11.71 19.87 61.45
CA ALA A 3 -12.70 20.29 60.44
C ALA A 3 -12.06 20.88 59.17
N THR A 4 -10.94 21.58 59.30
CA THR A 4 -10.17 22.14 58.19
C THR A 4 -9.49 21.03 57.37
N TYR A 5 -9.02 19.97 58.03
CA TYR A 5 -8.41 18.80 57.38
C TYR A 5 -9.44 17.98 56.57
N SER A 6 -10.68 17.88 57.07
CA SER A 6 -11.79 17.21 56.36
C SER A 6 -12.18 17.96 55.07
N LYS A 7 -12.28 19.29 55.14
CA LYS A 7 -12.53 20.13 53.97
C LYS A 7 -11.38 20.08 52.95
N LEU A 8 -10.13 20.06 53.43
CA LEU A 8 -8.95 19.95 52.56
C LEU A 8 -8.90 18.59 51.83
N LYS A 9 -9.22 17.48 52.52
CA LYS A 9 -9.33 16.15 51.90
C LYS A 9 -10.40 16.10 50.80
N LEU A 10 -11.55 16.70 51.03
CA LEU A 10 -12.65 16.77 50.05
C LEU A 10 -12.24 17.49 48.77
N TRP A 11 -11.48 18.59 48.90
CA TRP A 11 -10.95 19.32 47.74
C TRP A 11 -9.91 18.53 46.94
N VAL A 12 -9.03 17.79 47.62
CA VAL A 12 -8.00 16.97 46.96
C VAL A 12 -8.63 15.80 46.19
N ILE A 13 -9.67 15.16 46.74
CA ILE A 13 -10.38 14.04 46.08
C ILE A 13 -11.17 14.55 44.85
N ALA A 14 -11.81 15.72 44.96
CA ALA A 14 -12.53 16.33 43.84
C ALA A 14 -11.59 16.72 42.68
N ALA A 15 -10.40 17.25 42.99
CA ALA A 15 -9.38 17.58 41.99
C ALA A 15 -8.84 16.34 41.27
N PHE A 16 -8.69 15.21 41.97
CA PHE A 16 -8.21 13.96 41.39
C PHE A 16 -9.23 13.35 40.41
N PHE A 17 -10.53 13.49 40.67
CA PHE A 17 -11.59 13.03 39.78
C PHE A 17 -11.69 13.87 38.48
N ALA A 18 -11.35 15.16 38.52
CA ALA A 18 -11.42 16.04 37.36
C ALA A 18 -10.33 15.75 36.30
N LEU A 19 -9.21 15.14 36.70
CA LEU A 19 -8.08 14.86 35.80
C LEU A 19 -8.23 13.57 34.98
N GLY A 20 -9.21 12.70 35.31
CA GLY A 20 -9.40 11.40 34.66
C GLY A 20 -10.27 11.40 33.40
N SER A 21 -10.87 12.53 33.02
CA SER A 21 -11.83 12.61 31.91
C SER A 21 -11.18 13.01 30.59
N CYS A 22 -10.21 12.24 30.12
CA CYS A 22 -9.78 12.26 28.72
C CYS A 22 -9.88 10.84 28.16
N GLY A 23 -11.09 10.46 27.75
CA GLY A 23 -11.29 9.24 26.99
C GLY A 23 -10.58 9.32 25.63
N PRO A 24 -10.15 8.19 25.04
CA PRO A 24 -9.52 8.20 23.73
C PRO A 24 -10.50 8.69 22.67
N VAL A 25 -10.10 9.68 21.87
CA VAL A 25 -10.84 10.11 20.68
C VAL A 25 -10.63 9.07 19.59
N ILE A 26 -11.65 8.26 19.32
CA ILE A 26 -11.60 7.25 18.27
C ILE A 26 -12.01 7.89 16.93
N PHE A 27 -11.05 8.05 16.01
CA PHE A 27 -11.34 8.37 14.61
C PHE A 27 -11.66 7.07 13.86
N SER A 28 -12.94 6.80 13.60
CA SER A 28 -13.30 5.77 12.61
C SER A 28 -13.53 6.45 11.27
N SER A 29 -12.65 6.21 10.29
CA SER A 29 -12.87 6.61 8.89
C SER A 29 -13.91 5.68 8.27
N ARG A 30 -15.18 5.80 8.68
CA ARG A 30 -16.28 5.17 7.95
C ARG A 30 -16.52 5.99 6.68
N PRO A 31 -16.38 5.42 5.48
CA PRO A 31 -16.79 6.12 4.26
C PRO A 31 -18.26 6.52 4.39
N SER A 32 -18.57 7.79 4.10
CA SER A 32 -19.93 8.34 4.23
C SER A 32 -20.94 7.75 3.22
N ALA A 33 -20.49 6.89 2.30
CA ALA A 33 -21.32 6.26 1.29
C ALA A 33 -21.23 4.73 1.41
N PRO A 34 -22.36 4.01 1.28
CA PRO A 34 -22.32 2.55 1.18
C PRO A 34 -21.48 2.17 -0.05
N PRO A 35 -20.68 1.10 0.04
CA PRO A 35 -19.92 0.64 -1.10
C PRO A 35 -20.88 0.29 -2.25
N PRO A 36 -20.48 0.55 -3.50
CA PRO A 36 -21.36 0.40 -4.64
C PRO A 36 -21.79 -1.08 -4.82
N PRO A 37 -22.92 -1.37 -5.48
CA PRO A 37 -23.49 -2.73 -5.56
C PRO A 37 -22.59 -3.82 -6.19
N TRP A 38 -21.54 -3.41 -6.91
CA TRP A 38 -20.52 -4.28 -7.49
C TRP A 38 -19.35 -4.59 -6.53
N PHE A 39 -19.30 -3.96 -5.36
CA PHE A 39 -18.30 -4.17 -4.32
C PHE A 39 -18.67 -5.41 -3.49
N TYR A 40 -18.27 -6.59 -3.98
CA TYR A 40 -18.37 -7.86 -3.26
C TYR A 40 -17.09 -8.08 -2.42
N PRO A 41 -17.16 -8.13 -1.08
CA PRO A 41 -15.99 -8.25 -0.20
C PRO A 41 -15.53 -9.71 -0.03
N ASN A 42 -15.50 -10.50 -1.10
CA ASN A 42 -14.97 -11.88 -1.00
C ASN A 42 -13.46 -11.95 -1.22
N ARG A 43 -12.83 -10.81 -1.51
CA ARG A 43 -11.38 -10.56 -1.39
C ARG A 43 -11.13 -9.08 -1.61
N VAL A 44 -10.74 -8.38 -0.55
CA VAL A 44 -10.21 -7.01 -0.66
C VAL A 44 -8.82 -7.14 -1.30
N GLU A 45 -8.76 -7.29 -2.62
CA GLU A 45 -7.51 -7.17 -3.36
C GLU A 45 -7.20 -5.68 -3.51
N THR A 46 -6.54 -5.12 -2.50
CA THR A 46 -5.96 -3.79 -2.60
C THR A 46 -4.80 -3.87 -3.59
N VAL A 47 -5.02 -3.53 -4.85
CA VAL A 47 -3.92 -3.39 -5.81
C VAL A 47 -3.35 -2.00 -5.67
N ARG A 48 -2.08 -1.90 -5.28
CA ARG A 48 -1.37 -0.63 -5.20
C ARG A 48 -0.69 -0.28 -6.53
N TYR A 49 -0.05 -1.24 -7.18
CA TYR A 49 0.74 -0.98 -8.39
C TYR A 49 0.17 -1.65 -9.63
N VAL A 50 0.23 -0.93 -10.76
CA VAL A 50 0.05 -1.47 -12.10
C VAL A 50 1.39 -1.44 -12.80
N TYR A 51 1.81 -2.56 -13.37
CA TYR A 51 3.10 -2.71 -14.04
C TYR A 51 2.93 -2.90 -15.55
N PHE A 52 3.65 -2.08 -16.32
CA PHE A 52 3.74 -2.13 -17.78
C PHE A 52 5.07 -2.76 -18.18
N PRO A 53 5.11 -4.08 -18.47
CA PRO A 53 6.35 -4.81 -18.67
C PRO A 53 7.15 -4.36 -19.89
N ASP A 54 6.45 -3.94 -20.95
CA ASP A 54 7.08 -3.59 -22.23
C ASP A 54 7.91 -2.31 -22.13
N TYR A 55 7.61 -1.44 -21.16
CA TYR A 55 8.26 -0.15 -20.96
C TYR A 55 9.02 -0.05 -19.62
N LEU A 56 8.95 -1.09 -18.78
CA LEU A 56 9.49 -1.08 -17.41
C LEU A 56 8.97 0.12 -16.60
N ILE A 57 7.64 0.31 -16.62
CA ILE A 57 6.96 1.39 -15.89
C ILE A 57 6.00 0.78 -14.87
N TYR A 58 6.01 1.31 -13.66
CA TYR A 58 4.96 1.12 -12.67
C TYR A 58 4.12 2.39 -12.57
N TYR A 59 2.84 2.21 -12.25
CA TYR A 59 1.94 3.27 -11.83
C TYR A 59 1.41 2.93 -10.45
N ASP A 60 1.61 3.83 -9.49
CA ASP A 60 1.09 3.71 -8.13
C ASP A 60 -0.33 4.30 -8.09
N LEU A 61 -1.32 3.45 -7.81
CA LEU A 61 -2.73 3.82 -7.70
C LEU A 61 -3.04 4.60 -6.43
N THR A 62 -2.20 4.49 -5.39
CA THR A 62 -2.39 5.19 -4.11
C THR A 62 -1.99 6.65 -4.21
N PHE A 63 -0.87 6.94 -4.88
CA PHE A 63 -0.33 8.30 -4.98
C PHE A 63 -0.48 8.93 -6.37
N GLY A 64 -0.83 8.16 -7.40
CA GLY A 64 -1.04 8.66 -8.76
C GLY A 64 0.24 9.04 -9.51
N ASN A 65 1.37 8.46 -9.13
CA ASN A 65 2.68 8.71 -9.70
C ASN A 65 3.20 7.52 -10.52
N TYR A 66 4.08 7.81 -11.47
CA TYR A 66 4.79 6.84 -12.29
C TYR A 66 6.15 6.53 -11.67
N ILE A 67 6.58 5.29 -11.81
CA ILE A 67 7.92 4.86 -11.45
C ILE A 67 8.52 4.12 -12.64
N TYR A 68 9.56 4.66 -13.26
CA TYR A 68 10.17 4.08 -14.45
C TYR A 68 11.65 3.77 -14.21
N LEU A 69 12.19 2.84 -15.00
CA LEU A 69 13.61 2.52 -14.94
C LEU A 69 14.41 3.43 -15.88
N GLU A 70 15.45 4.07 -15.36
CA GLU A 70 16.43 4.82 -16.14
C GLU A 70 17.83 4.56 -15.61
N ASN A 71 18.75 4.15 -16.50
CA ASN A 71 20.13 3.83 -16.16
C ASN A 71 20.27 2.86 -14.97
N GLY A 72 19.34 1.91 -14.83
CA GLY A 72 19.32 0.93 -13.74
C GLY A 72 18.72 1.42 -12.43
N ILE A 73 18.24 2.66 -12.36
CA ILE A 73 17.64 3.28 -11.17
C ILE A 73 16.13 3.49 -11.42
N TRP A 74 15.32 3.19 -10.40
CA TRP A 74 13.88 3.44 -10.43
C TRP A 74 13.61 4.89 -10.02
N ILE A 75 12.99 5.67 -10.90
CA ILE A 75 12.73 7.09 -10.70
C ILE A 75 11.23 7.32 -10.62
N THR A 76 10.81 8.03 -9.58
CA THR A 76 9.41 8.36 -9.29
C THR A 76 9.07 9.78 -9.77
N VAL A 77 8.01 9.92 -10.56
CA VAL A 77 7.56 11.20 -11.13
C VAL A 77 6.05 11.28 -11.20
N ASN A 78 5.48 12.47 -11.15
CA ASN A 78 4.03 12.67 -11.36
C ASN A 78 3.64 12.60 -12.84
N ILE A 79 4.57 12.97 -13.74
CA ILE A 79 4.35 13.00 -15.20
C ILE A 79 5.55 12.32 -15.85
N LEU A 80 5.29 11.42 -16.79
CA LEU A 80 6.35 10.73 -17.52
C LEU A 80 7.17 11.72 -18.36
N PRO A 81 8.50 11.53 -18.44
CA PRO A 81 9.35 12.34 -19.31
C PRO A 81 8.92 12.27 -20.79
N PRO A 82 9.22 13.31 -21.60
CA PRO A 82 8.77 13.40 -22.99
C PRO A 82 9.11 12.21 -23.89
N ARG A 83 10.18 11.46 -23.58
CA ARG A 83 10.55 10.22 -24.30
C ARG A 83 9.45 9.15 -24.30
N PHE A 84 8.52 9.19 -23.34
CA PHE A 84 7.40 8.27 -23.26
C PHE A 84 6.12 8.79 -23.92
N ASN A 85 6.14 9.98 -24.55
CA ASN A 85 4.93 10.57 -25.15
C ASN A 85 4.35 9.74 -26.30
N THR A 86 5.16 8.92 -26.97
CA THR A 86 4.70 8.01 -28.02
C THR A 86 4.05 6.74 -27.47
N VAL A 87 4.18 6.48 -26.16
CA VAL A 87 3.67 5.29 -25.50
C VAL A 87 2.21 5.47 -25.12
N ASN A 88 1.36 4.58 -25.60
CA ASN A 88 -0.05 4.56 -25.23
C ASN A 88 -0.30 3.54 -24.10
N LEU A 89 -0.10 3.97 -22.84
CA LEU A 89 -0.31 3.10 -21.67
C LEU A 89 -1.72 2.52 -21.60
N ARG A 90 -2.74 3.25 -22.07
CA ARG A 90 -4.14 2.78 -22.08
C ARG A 90 -4.36 1.55 -22.96
N ARG A 91 -3.61 1.43 -24.05
CA ARG A 91 -3.67 0.28 -24.98
C ARG A 91 -2.57 -0.75 -24.74
N SER A 92 -1.68 -0.49 -23.78
CA SER A 92 -0.55 -1.35 -23.50
C SER A 92 -0.94 -2.51 -22.60
N ARG A 93 -0.21 -3.61 -22.70
CA ARG A 93 -0.32 -4.72 -21.75
C ARG A 93 0.07 -4.23 -20.37
N TYR A 94 -0.71 -4.58 -19.36
CA TYR A 94 -0.40 -4.30 -17.96
C TYR A 94 -0.63 -5.53 -17.07
N ILE A 95 0.02 -5.52 -15.92
CA ILE A 95 -0.07 -6.56 -14.88
C ILE A 95 -0.41 -5.85 -13.58
N ARG A 96 -1.45 -6.32 -12.89
CA ARG A 96 -1.77 -5.86 -11.54
C ARG A 96 -0.80 -6.52 -10.56
N ILE A 97 -0.25 -5.71 -9.66
CA ILE A 97 0.67 -6.20 -8.64
C ILE A 97 -0.14 -6.47 -7.37
N ASP A 98 -0.30 -7.75 -7.07
CA ASP A 98 -1.08 -8.21 -5.94
C ASP A 98 -0.19 -8.37 -4.70
N ASN A 99 -0.75 -8.09 -3.51
CA ASN A 99 -0.10 -8.30 -2.20
C ASN A 99 1.24 -7.58 -1.99
N TYR A 100 1.48 -6.47 -2.71
CA TYR A 100 2.67 -5.64 -2.49
C TYR A 100 2.28 -4.17 -2.26
N PHE A 101 2.62 -3.68 -1.07
CA PHE A 101 2.29 -2.34 -0.59
C PHE A 101 3.52 -1.55 -0.12
N GLY A 102 4.73 -2.08 -0.32
CA GLY A 102 5.96 -1.40 0.09
C GLY A 102 6.41 -0.37 -0.94
N ASP A 103 7.27 0.55 -0.52
CA ASP A 103 7.77 1.63 -1.40
C ASP A 103 9.03 1.23 -2.21
N ARG A 104 9.60 0.06 -1.93
CA ARG A 104 10.84 -0.44 -2.54
C ARG A 104 10.61 -1.23 -3.83
N ILE A 105 10.20 -0.51 -4.87
CA ILE A 105 9.91 -1.14 -6.18
C ILE A 105 11.14 -1.82 -6.79
N ASP A 106 12.34 -1.36 -6.45
CA ASP A 106 13.62 -1.91 -6.88
C ASP A 106 13.81 -3.36 -6.42
N VAL A 107 13.48 -3.65 -5.15
CA VAL A 107 13.56 -4.99 -4.57
C VAL A 107 12.48 -5.86 -5.17
N TYR A 108 11.24 -5.38 -5.16
CA TYR A 108 10.11 -6.11 -5.69
C TYR A 108 10.36 -6.55 -7.14
N HIS A 109 10.83 -5.64 -7.99
CA HIS A 109 11.09 -5.94 -9.39
C HIS A 109 12.21 -6.97 -9.57
N ARG A 110 13.29 -6.86 -8.79
CA ARG A 110 14.40 -7.82 -8.81
C ARG A 110 13.92 -9.23 -8.45
N ASP A 111 13.14 -9.33 -7.38
CA ASP A 111 12.59 -10.60 -6.90
C ASP A 111 11.60 -11.18 -7.91
N TYR A 112 10.73 -10.34 -8.47
CA TYR A 112 9.79 -10.69 -9.53
C TYR A 112 10.49 -11.29 -10.76
N ARG A 113 11.57 -10.67 -11.25
CA ARG A 113 12.38 -11.21 -12.36
C ARG A 113 13.04 -12.54 -11.99
N SER A 114 13.62 -12.63 -10.80
CA SER A 114 14.31 -13.86 -10.34
C SER A 114 13.35 -15.05 -10.27
N ASN A 115 12.13 -14.82 -9.78
CA ASN A 115 11.12 -15.86 -9.62
C ASN A 115 10.59 -16.33 -10.99
N ARG A 116 10.41 -15.41 -11.94
CA ARG A 116 10.02 -15.79 -13.31
C ARG A 116 11.07 -16.67 -13.98
N GLY A 117 12.35 -16.36 -13.80
CA GLY A 117 13.45 -17.19 -14.30
C GLY A 117 13.47 -18.60 -13.69
N ARG A 118 13.19 -18.71 -12.39
CA ARG A 118 13.10 -20.01 -11.69
C ARG A 118 11.91 -20.85 -12.17
N SER A 119 10.74 -20.26 -12.35
CA SER A 119 9.54 -20.95 -12.85
C SER A 119 9.74 -21.56 -14.24
N ASN A 120 10.49 -20.88 -15.12
CA ASN A 120 10.82 -21.41 -16.44
C ASN A 120 11.82 -22.58 -16.38
N ARG A 121 12.69 -22.63 -15.37
CA ARG A 121 13.66 -23.72 -15.20
C ARG A 121 13.00 -25.02 -14.71
N THR A 122 12.04 -24.92 -13.78
CA THR A 122 11.32 -26.09 -13.26
C THR A 122 10.39 -26.71 -14.31
N THR A 123 9.80 -25.89 -15.18
CA THR A 123 8.96 -26.38 -16.30
C THR A 123 9.78 -27.02 -17.41
N SER A 124 10.96 -26.48 -17.75
CA SER A 124 11.86 -27.09 -18.73
C SER A 124 12.43 -28.44 -18.26
N GLY A 125 12.74 -28.59 -16.97
CA GLY A 125 13.27 -29.85 -16.41
C GLY A 125 12.25 -31.00 -16.41
N ARG A 126 10.95 -30.69 -16.18
CA ARG A 126 9.88 -31.69 -16.20
C ARG A 126 9.53 -32.23 -17.59
N ARG A 127 9.77 -31.45 -18.65
CA ARG A 127 9.49 -31.86 -20.03
C ARG A 127 10.49 -32.90 -20.57
N ASN A 128 11.68 -32.96 -19.97
CA ASN A 128 12.73 -33.91 -20.34
C ASN A 128 12.73 -35.18 -19.47
N GLN A 129 11.66 -35.40 -18.68
CA GLN A 129 11.44 -36.61 -17.88
C GLN A 129 10.07 -37.19 -18.26
N ILE A 130 9.95 -37.63 -19.50
CA ILE A 130 8.87 -38.53 -19.93
C ILE A 130 9.60 -39.71 -20.61
N PRO A 131 9.45 -40.95 -20.12
CA PRO A 131 10.08 -42.13 -20.73
C PRO A 131 9.55 -42.40 -22.14
#